data_AF-A0A9J9LD58-F1
#
_entry.id   AF-A0A9J9LD58-F1
#
_cell.length_a   1.000
_cell.length_b   1.000
_cell.length_c   1.000
_cell.angle_alpha   90.00
_cell.angle_beta   90.00
_cell.angle_gamma   90.00
#
_symmetry.space_group_name_H-M   'P 1'
#
loop_
_entity.id
_entity.type
_entity.pdbx_description
1 polymer ?
#
loop_
_entity_poly.entity_id
_entity_poly.type
_entity_poly.pdbx_seq_one_letter_code
_entity_poly.pdbx_strand_id
1 'polypeptide(L)'
;MTIRVLDPTASLAHDIADPGPDAGALRGKRIAIRIDMLWRSWDWVSAIWAEGLRAEGAEVTFWRSCGRTGAEGEAAAMDYAALLRESDAAIVGLGNCGSCTSWTIADALEAAATGLPTIAVATAHFEGLAHNLAKRGGRSGLRLHVLPYPLDILPRDQVDDIARDQYRSFLRNFGVRGGLAEQSAA
;
A
#
# COMPACT_ATOMS: atom_id res chain seq x y z
N MET A 1 -16.31 -20.04 -39.57
CA MET A 1 -15.96 -20.10 -38.13
C MET A 1 -15.10 -18.90 -37.84
N THR A 2 -15.55 -17.97 -36.99
CA THR A 2 -14.89 -16.68 -36.76
C THR A 2 -14.25 -16.72 -35.38
N ILE A 3 -12.93 -16.54 -35.29
CA ILE A 3 -12.21 -16.44 -34.01
C ILE A 3 -12.18 -14.96 -33.62
N ARG A 4 -12.61 -14.66 -32.38
CA ARG A 4 -12.51 -13.33 -31.79
C ARG A 4 -11.23 -13.26 -30.97
N VAL A 5 -10.25 -12.52 -31.47
CA VAL A 5 -9.01 -12.21 -30.73
C VAL A 5 -9.26 -10.91 -29.96
N LEU A 6 -9.05 -10.94 -28.64
CA LEU A 6 -9.13 -9.76 -27.78
C LEU A 6 -7.78 -9.05 -27.77
N ASP A 7 -7.80 -7.72 -27.76
CA ASP A 7 -6.60 -6.91 -27.60
C ASP A 7 -6.20 -6.86 -26.11
N PRO A 8 -5.07 -7.47 -25.71
CA PRO A 8 -4.60 -7.43 -24.31
C PRO A 8 -4.01 -6.06 -23.91
N THR A 9 -3.97 -5.10 -24.82
CA THR A 9 -3.44 -3.75 -24.61
C THR A 9 -4.51 -2.66 -24.47
N ALA A 10 -5.80 -3.05 -24.53
CA ALA A 10 -6.91 -2.12 -24.33
C ALA A 10 -6.75 -1.33 -23.03
N SER A 11 -6.84 -0.01 -23.14
CA SER A 11 -6.75 0.92 -22.00
C SER A 11 -8.15 1.29 -21.52
N LEU A 12 -8.32 1.48 -20.21
CA LEU A 12 -9.57 2.02 -19.66
C LEU A 12 -9.75 3.46 -20.14
N ALA A 13 -10.97 3.79 -20.60
CA ALA A 13 -11.29 5.12 -21.13
C ALA A 13 -11.36 6.21 -20.04
N HIS A 14 -11.50 5.81 -18.78
CA HIS A 14 -11.53 6.70 -17.62
C HIS A 14 -10.37 6.37 -16.70
N ASP A 15 -9.52 7.36 -16.44
CA ASP A 15 -8.37 7.28 -15.54
C ASP A 15 -8.50 8.33 -14.46
N ILE A 16 -8.35 7.92 -13.21
CA ILE A 16 -8.36 8.80 -12.05
C ILE A 16 -6.91 9.20 -11.75
N ALA A 17 -6.52 10.38 -12.24
CA ALA A 17 -5.21 10.98 -11.96
C ALA A 17 -5.13 11.63 -10.57
N ASP A 18 -6.27 11.76 -9.86
CA ASP A 18 -6.32 12.27 -8.50
C ASP A 18 -5.83 11.22 -7.47
N PRO A 19 -4.94 11.59 -6.54
CA PRO A 19 -4.37 10.65 -5.58
C PRO A 19 -5.35 10.15 -4.52
N GLY A 20 -6.56 10.71 -4.46
CA GLY A 20 -7.54 10.49 -3.40
C GLY A 20 -7.33 11.44 -2.21
N PRO A 21 -8.15 11.31 -1.17
CA PRO A 21 -8.04 12.17 0.01
C PRO A 21 -6.72 11.94 0.75
N ASP A 22 -6.18 12.99 1.35
CA ASP A 22 -5.03 12.90 2.28
C ASP A 22 -5.43 12.14 3.55
N ALA A 23 -4.50 11.39 4.15
CA ALA A 23 -4.75 10.71 5.43
C ALA A 23 -5.09 11.70 6.56
N GLY A 24 -4.53 12.92 6.51
CA GLY A 24 -4.81 13.97 7.48
C GLY A 24 -4.21 13.68 8.86
N ALA A 25 -4.86 14.17 9.92
CA ALA A 25 -4.42 13.92 11.29
C ALA A 25 -4.71 12.46 11.70
N LEU A 26 -3.74 11.79 12.33
CA LEU A 26 -3.81 10.36 12.62
C LEU A 26 -4.58 9.98 13.88
N ARG A 27 -4.70 10.90 14.84
CA ARG A 27 -5.34 10.65 16.14
C ARG A 27 -6.76 10.11 15.97
N GLY A 28 -7.02 8.93 16.52
CA GLY A 28 -8.32 8.25 16.49
C GLY A 28 -8.66 7.57 15.16
N LYS A 29 -7.76 7.58 14.17
CA LYS A 29 -7.99 6.87 12.89
C LYS A 29 -7.67 5.39 13.03
N ARG A 30 -8.48 4.55 12.41
CA ARG A 30 -8.22 3.12 12.19
C ARG A 30 -7.50 2.95 10.86
N ILE A 31 -6.28 2.42 10.89
CA ILE A 31 -5.44 2.27 9.71
C ILE A 31 -5.24 0.77 9.46
N ALA A 32 -5.69 0.32 8.28
CA ALA A 32 -5.39 -1.03 7.82
C ALA A 32 -4.00 -1.07 7.18
N ILE A 33 -3.20 -2.06 7.55
CA ILE A 33 -1.97 -2.41 6.85
C ILE A 33 -2.13 -3.79 6.24
N ARG A 34 -2.14 -3.85 4.90
CA ARG A 34 -2.06 -5.10 4.15
C ARG A 34 -0.61 -5.53 4.06
N ILE A 35 -0.36 -6.77 4.47
CA ILE A 35 0.93 -7.47 4.36
C ILE A 35 0.74 -8.76 3.56
N ASP A 36 1.82 -9.34 3.04
CA ASP A 36 1.81 -10.67 2.38
C ASP A 36 2.51 -11.72 3.24
N MET A 37 2.72 -12.92 2.69
CA MET A 37 3.42 -14.02 3.37
C MET A 37 4.88 -14.20 2.92
N LEU A 38 5.34 -13.41 1.95
CA LEU A 38 6.60 -13.66 1.25
C LEU A 38 7.74 -12.78 1.77
N TRP A 39 7.43 -11.52 2.10
CA TRP A 39 8.45 -10.51 2.38
C TRP A 39 8.55 -10.21 3.87
N ARG A 40 9.46 -10.93 4.54
CA ARG A 40 9.79 -10.67 5.96
C ARG A 40 10.25 -9.22 6.18
N SER A 41 10.90 -8.63 5.18
CA SER A 41 11.32 -7.23 5.25
C SER A 41 10.13 -6.28 5.38
N TRP A 42 8.99 -6.60 4.76
CA TRP A 42 7.77 -5.82 4.89
C TRP A 42 7.13 -5.98 6.27
N ASP A 43 7.16 -7.17 6.86
CA ASP A 43 6.73 -7.36 8.26
C ASP A 43 7.53 -6.45 9.21
N TRP A 44 8.84 -6.32 9.01
CA TRP A 44 9.69 -5.47 9.84
C TRP A 44 9.43 -3.98 9.64
N VAL A 45 9.40 -3.52 8.38
CA VAL A 45 9.12 -2.11 8.05
C VAL A 45 7.75 -1.70 8.58
N SER A 46 6.73 -2.51 8.27
CA SER A 46 5.35 -2.18 8.65
C SER A 46 5.11 -2.25 10.16
N ALA A 47 5.83 -3.09 10.90
CA ALA A 47 5.80 -3.08 12.36
C ALA A 47 6.32 -1.75 12.94
N ILE A 48 7.47 -1.27 12.47
CA ILE A 48 8.05 0.01 12.89
C ILE A 48 7.12 1.17 12.53
N TRP A 49 6.56 1.16 11.32
CA TRP A 49 5.61 2.19 10.92
C TRP A 49 4.33 2.14 11.74
N ALA A 50 3.82 0.95 12.07
CA ALA A 50 2.66 0.80 12.94
C ALA A 50 2.91 1.34 14.35
N GLU A 51 4.12 1.18 14.90
CA GLU A 51 4.51 1.80 16.17
C GLU A 51 4.47 3.32 16.08
N GLY A 52 5.03 3.91 15.02
CA GLY A 52 4.96 5.35 14.77
C GLY A 52 3.53 5.87 14.63
N LEU A 53 2.69 5.19 13.84
CA LEU A 53 1.29 5.55 13.63
C LEU A 53 0.50 5.50 14.96
N ARG A 54 0.73 4.46 15.78
CA ARG A 54 0.14 4.34 17.11
C ARG A 54 0.61 5.42 18.07
N ALA A 55 1.87 5.83 17.99
CA ALA A 55 2.39 6.94 18.80
C ALA A 55 1.70 8.27 18.44
N GLU A 56 1.26 8.44 17.19
CA GLU A 56 0.42 9.58 16.75
C GLU A 56 -1.07 9.43 17.12
N GLY A 57 -1.43 8.32 17.78
CA GLY A 57 -2.77 8.05 18.29
C GLY A 57 -3.70 7.34 17.31
N ALA A 58 -3.17 6.73 16.24
CA ALA A 58 -3.95 5.85 15.38
C ALA A 58 -4.10 4.45 15.99
N GLU A 59 -5.17 3.76 15.61
CA GLU A 59 -5.32 2.32 15.80
C GLU A 59 -4.85 1.62 14.51
N VAL A 60 -4.01 0.60 14.63
CA VAL A 60 -3.43 -0.08 13.46
C VAL A 60 -3.75 -1.56 13.48
N THR A 61 -4.41 -2.02 12.42
CA THR A 61 -4.81 -3.42 12.21
C THR A 61 -4.08 -3.98 11.01
N PHE A 62 -3.48 -5.16 11.18
CA PHE A 62 -2.83 -5.88 10.11
C PHE A 62 -3.78 -6.89 9.48
N TRP A 63 -3.79 -6.96 8.16
CA TRP A 63 -4.41 -8.04 7.42
C TRP A 63 -3.37 -8.71 6.53
N ARG A 64 -3.15 -10.00 6.78
CA ARG A 64 -2.21 -10.80 6.01
C ARG A 64 -2.94 -11.46 4.87
N SER A 65 -2.58 -11.06 3.66
CA SER A 65 -3.15 -11.67 2.48
C SER A 65 -2.67 -13.11 2.32
N CYS A 66 -3.62 -14.04 2.28
CA CYS A 66 -3.40 -15.46 2.04
C CYS A 66 -4.54 -16.01 1.18
N GLY A 67 -4.25 -16.90 0.23
CA GLY A 67 -5.25 -17.44 -0.69
C GLY A 67 -5.71 -16.41 -1.72
N ARG A 68 -5.67 -16.75 -3.02
CA ARG A 68 -6.00 -15.80 -4.11
C ARG A 68 -6.93 -16.39 -5.17
N THR A 69 -7.35 -17.63 -5.00
CA THR A 69 -8.13 -18.37 -5.99
C THR A 69 -9.13 -19.28 -5.30
N GLY A 70 -10.25 -19.57 -5.97
CA GLY A 70 -11.29 -20.43 -5.42
C GLY A 70 -11.88 -19.89 -4.12
N ALA A 71 -12.40 -20.80 -3.29
CA ALA A 71 -13.07 -20.45 -2.03
C ALA A 71 -12.18 -19.66 -1.06
N GLU A 72 -10.86 -19.96 -1.02
CA GLU A 72 -9.92 -19.21 -0.19
C GLU A 72 -9.76 -17.77 -0.68
N GLY A 73 -9.72 -17.55 -2.00
CA GLY A 73 -9.67 -16.21 -2.58
C GLY A 73 -10.94 -15.41 -2.33
N GLU A 74 -12.11 -16.05 -2.42
CA GLU A 74 -13.40 -15.42 -2.11
C GLU A 74 -13.47 -15.02 -0.63
N ALA A 75 -13.06 -15.89 0.29
CA ALA A 75 -12.99 -15.58 1.72
C ALA A 75 -12.02 -14.44 1.99
N ALA A 76 -10.82 -14.46 1.41
CA ALA A 76 -9.84 -13.39 1.56
C ALA A 76 -10.36 -12.04 1.06
N ALA A 77 -11.10 -12.02 -0.05
CA ALA A 77 -11.73 -10.80 -0.56
C ALA A 77 -12.82 -10.28 0.39
N MET A 78 -13.66 -11.17 0.94
CA MET A 78 -14.67 -10.80 1.93
C MET A 78 -14.05 -10.22 3.20
N ASP A 79 -12.97 -10.84 3.70
CA ASP A 79 -12.25 -10.38 4.89
C ASP A 79 -11.60 -9.02 4.66
N TYR A 80 -10.96 -8.83 3.50
CA TYR A 80 -10.35 -7.54 3.16
C TYR A 80 -11.40 -6.44 3.02
N ALA A 81 -12.51 -6.71 2.33
CA ALA A 81 -13.61 -5.78 2.23
C ALA A 81 -14.22 -5.43 3.60
N ALA A 82 -14.29 -6.40 4.54
CA ALA A 82 -14.73 -6.15 5.91
C ALA A 82 -13.78 -5.22 6.66
N LEU A 83 -12.48 -5.49 6.59
CA LEU A 83 -11.46 -4.63 7.18
C LEU A 83 -11.54 -3.20 6.64
N LEU A 84 -11.67 -3.03 5.32
CA LEU A 84 -11.73 -1.71 4.71
C LEU A 84 -12.96 -0.90 5.17
N ARG A 85 -14.12 -1.54 5.35
CA ARG A 85 -15.31 -0.86 5.92
C ARG A 85 -15.09 -0.35 7.34
N GLU A 86 -14.20 -1.00 8.09
CA GLU A 86 -13.85 -0.66 9.47
C GLU A 86 -12.59 0.21 9.56
N SER A 87 -12.05 0.66 8.43
CA SER A 87 -10.81 1.44 8.37
C SER A 87 -11.09 2.84 7.86
N ASP A 88 -10.27 3.79 8.29
CA ASP A 88 -10.31 5.19 7.88
C ASP A 88 -9.16 5.52 6.90
N ALA A 89 -8.20 4.61 6.73
CA ALA A 89 -7.14 4.67 5.73
C ALA A 89 -6.50 3.28 5.49
N ALA A 90 -5.82 3.09 4.36
CA ALA A 90 -5.16 1.83 3.99
C ALA A 90 -3.71 2.02 3.50
N ILE A 91 -2.82 1.17 4.00
CA ILE A 91 -1.43 1.05 3.57
C ILE A 91 -1.23 -0.36 3.01
N VAL A 92 -0.79 -0.47 1.76
CA VAL A 92 -0.78 -1.76 1.05
C VAL A 92 0.62 -2.05 0.53
N GLY A 93 1.28 -3.06 1.07
CA GLY A 93 2.62 -3.49 0.64
C GLY A 93 2.82 -5.00 0.74
N LEU A 94 3.90 -5.56 0.20
CA LEU A 94 4.98 -4.87 -0.52
C LEU A 94 5.06 -5.32 -2.00
N GLY A 95 5.12 -4.35 -2.90
CA GLY A 95 5.51 -4.58 -4.29
C GLY A 95 7.02 -4.81 -4.42
N ASN A 96 7.46 -6.06 -4.27
CA ASN A 96 8.89 -6.44 -4.32
C ASN A 96 9.23 -7.53 -5.36
N CYS A 97 8.24 -7.95 -6.14
CA CYS A 97 8.40 -8.91 -7.24
C CYS A 97 7.29 -8.69 -8.28
N GLY A 98 7.37 -9.31 -9.46
CA GLY A 98 6.35 -9.16 -10.50
C GLY A 98 4.92 -9.46 -9.99
N SER A 99 4.69 -10.66 -9.46
CA SER A 99 3.38 -11.07 -8.95
C SER A 99 2.97 -10.32 -7.67
N CYS A 100 3.91 -10.10 -6.76
CA CYS A 100 3.70 -9.37 -5.50
C CYS A 100 3.26 -7.93 -5.75
N THR A 101 3.86 -7.28 -6.76
CA THR A 101 3.50 -5.92 -7.19
C THR A 101 2.10 -5.92 -7.80
N SER A 102 1.77 -6.89 -8.65
CA SER A 102 0.40 -7.04 -9.17
C SER A 102 -0.64 -7.15 -8.07
N TRP A 103 -0.41 -8.00 -7.06
CA TRP A 103 -1.35 -8.16 -5.95
C TRP A 103 -1.41 -6.93 -5.03
N THR A 104 -0.26 -6.30 -4.75
CA THR A 104 -0.21 -5.08 -3.95
C THR A 104 -1.00 -3.96 -4.61
N ILE A 105 -0.85 -3.78 -5.92
CA ILE A 105 -1.58 -2.73 -6.64
C ILE A 105 -3.06 -3.08 -6.79
N ALA A 106 -3.43 -4.35 -7.00
CA ALA A 106 -4.82 -4.76 -7.01
C ALA A 106 -5.54 -4.44 -5.68
N ASP A 107 -4.94 -4.84 -4.56
CA ASP A 107 -5.50 -4.60 -3.21
C ASP A 107 -5.54 -3.08 -2.89
N ALA A 108 -4.57 -2.30 -3.37
CA ALA A 108 -4.54 -0.85 -3.20
C ALA A 108 -5.60 -0.14 -4.05
N LEU A 109 -5.87 -0.62 -5.27
CA LEU A 109 -6.94 -0.10 -6.11
C LEU A 109 -8.31 -0.39 -5.49
N GLU A 110 -8.51 -1.58 -4.93
CA GLU A 110 -9.73 -1.95 -4.20
C GLU A 110 -9.95 -1.03 -2.98
N ALA A 111 -8.91 -0.82 -2.16
CA ALA A 111 -8.98 0.13 -1.05
C ALA A 111 -9.28 1.56 -1.53
N ALA A 112 -8.60 2.05 -2.57
CA ALA A 112 -8.82 3.39 -3.10
C ALA A 112 -10.23 3.58 -3.71
N ALA A 113 -10.84 2.51 -4.24
CA ALA A 113 -12.20 2.53 -4.78
C ALA A 113 -13.26 2.76 -3.69
N THR A 114 -12.96 2.45 -2.43
CA THR A 114 -13.84 2.76 -1.29
C THR A 114 -13.83 4.24 -0.88
N GLY A 115 -12.93 5.04 -1.46
CA GLY A 115 -12.76 6.46 -1.13
C GLY A 115 -11.82 6.74 0.05
N LEU A 116 -11.21 5.70 0.64
CA LEU A 116 -10.24 5.85 1.72
C LEU A 116 -8.92 6.47 1.24
N PRO A 117 -8.25 7.30 2.07
CA PRO A 117 -6.83 7.60 1.89
C PRO A 117 -6.04 6.29 1.77
N THR A 118 -5.43 6.07 0.61
CA THR A 118 -4.77 4.81 0.29
C THR A 118 -3.39 5.09 -0.28
N ILE A 119 -2.40 4.32 0.16
CA ILE A 119 -1.03 4.35 -0.39
C ILE A 119 -0.52 2.92 -0.60
N ALA A 120 -0.02 2.65 -1.80
CA ALA A 120 0.72 1.44 -2.10
C ALA A 120 2.20 1.63 -1.75
N VAL A 121 2.87 0.55 -1.36
CA VAL A 121 4.31 0.52 -1.08
C VAL A 121 4.97 -0.47 -2.02
N ALA A 122 5.97 -0.01 -2.77
CA ALA A 122 6.78 -0.83 -3.65
C ALA A 122 8.27 -0.54 -3.42
N THR A 123 9.13 -1.42 -3.89
CA THR A 123 10.58 -1.16 -3.92
C THR A 123 11.00 -0.53 -5.25
N ALA A 124 12.10 0.21 -5.25
CA ALA A 124 12.57 1.02 -6.39
C ALA A 124 12.67 0.25 -7.71
N HIS A 125 13.05 -1.04 -7.67
CA HIS A 125 13.12 -1.86 -8.88
C HIS A 125 11.75 -2.10 -9.54
N PHE A 126 10.66 -2.04 -8.77
CA PHE A 126 9.29 -2.33 -9.21
C PHE A 126 8.40 -1.10 -9.32
N GLU A 127 8.92 0.11 -9.09
CA GLU A 127 8.19 1.38 -9.19
C GLU A 127 7.49 1.54 -10.56
N GLY A 128 8.22 1.33 -11.65
CA GLY A 128 7.65 1.43 -13.00
C GLY A 128 6.53 0.42 -13.25
N LEU A 129 6.64 -0.80 -12.72
CA LEU A 129 5.58 -1.80 -12.81
C LEU A 129 4.36 -1.38 -11.99
N ALA A 130 4.56 -0.89 -10.77
CA ALA A 130 3.51 -0.41 -9.88
C ALA A 130 2.67 0.70 -10.54
N HIS A 131 3.32 1.72 -11.11
CA HIS A 131 2.62 2.79 -11.82
C HIS A 131 1.86 2.29 -13.05
N ASN A 132 2.46 1.38 -13.83
CA ASN A 132 1.80 0.81 -15.01
C ASN A 132 0.55 0.02 -14.63
N LEU A 133 0.61 -0.76 -13.55
CA LEU A 133 -0.53 -1.51 -13.03
C LEU A 133 -1.63 -0.58 -12.50
N ALA A 134 -1.26 0.47 -11.76
CA ALA A 134 -2.22 1.45 -11.25
C ALA A 134 -2.97 2.17 -12.40
N LYS A 135 -2.23 2.60 -13.43
CA LYS A 135 -2.79 3.17 -14.65
C LYS A 135 -3.69 2.19 -15.40
N ARG A 136 -3.26 0.92 -15.56
CA ARG A 136 -4.09 -0.12 -16.17
C ARG A 136 -5.36 -0.42 -15.37
N GLY A 137 -5.30 -0.27 -14.05
CA GLY A 137 -6.45 -0.34 -13.16
C GLY A 137 -7.33 0.91 -13.13
N GLY A 138 -7.03 1.93 -13.95
CA GLY A 138 -7.86 3.13 -14.10
C GLY A 138 -7.61 4.19 -13.02
N ARG A 139 -6.50 4.11 -12.29
CA ARG A 139 -6.11 5.11 -11.28
C ARG A 139 -4.62 5.40 -11.31
N SER A 140 -4.16 6.13 -12.32
CA SER A 140 -2.77 6.58 -12.42
C SER A 140 -2.33 7.49 -11.27
N GLY A 141 -3.28 8.14 -10.59
CA GLY A 141 -3.03 8.97 -9.42
C GLY A 141 -2.72 8.19 -8.14
N LEU A 142 -2.89 6.86 -8.10
CA LEU A 142 -2.71 6.04 -6.90
C LEU A 142 -1.39 6.40 -6.20
N ARG A 143 -1.45 6.81 -4.93
CA ARG A 143 -0.25 7.16 -4.16
C ARG A 143 0.65 5.95 -4.05
N LEU A 144 1.94 6.17 -4.35
CA LEU A 144 2.99 5.18 -4.22
C LEU A 144 4.08 5.72 -3.30
N HIS A 145 4.51 4.90 -2.34
CA HIS A 145 5.72 5.13 -1.60
C HIS A 145 6.78 4.10 -2.01
N VAL A 146 7.99 4.58 -2.30
CA VAL A 146 9.05 3.77 -2.89
C VAL A 146 10.15 3.55 -1.85
N LEU A 147 10.35 2.29 -1.46
CA LEU A 147 11.45 1.86 -0.60
C LEU A 147 12.68 1.46 -1.43
N PRO A 148 13.88 1.43 -0.84
CA PRO A 148 15.06 0.87 -1.49
C PRO A 148 14.87 -0.59 -1.91
N TYR A 149 15.68 -1.05 -2.88
CA TYR A 149 15.74 -2.44 -3.31
C TYR A 149 17.19 -2.92 -3.29
N PRO A 150 17.46 -4.19 -2.95
CA PRO A 150 16.56 -5.17 -2.33
C PRO A 150 16.53 -5.07 -0.80
N LEU A 151 15.37 -5.27 -0.17
CA LEU A 151 15.26 -5.28 1.30
C LEU A 151 15.51 -6.66 1.92
N ASP A 152 15.05 -7.74 1.29
CA ASP A 152 15.03 -9.07 1.94
C ASP A 152 16.39 -9.75 2.08
N ILE A 153 17.42 -9.29 1.37
CA ILE A 153 18.80 -9.76 1.56
C ILE A 153 19.51 -9.07 2.71
N LEU A 154 18.94 -7.97 3.22
CA LEU A 154 19.56 -7.17 4.25
C LEU A 154 19.35 -7.82 5.63
N PRO A 155 20.32 -7.66 6.54
CA PRO A 155 20.13 -7.87 7.97
C PRO A 155 18.98 -7.01 8.51
N ARG A 156 18.31 -7.50 9.57
CA ARG A 156 17.13 -6.82 10.13
C ARG A 156 17.43 -5.41 10.63
N ASP A 157 18.56 -5.20 11.29
CA ASP A 157 19.02 -3.90 11.76
C ASP A 157 19.07 -2.87 10.62
N GLN A 158 19.56 -3.25 9.45
CA GLN A 158 19.60 -2.36 8.28
C GLN A 158 18.19 -2.08 7.72
N VAL A 159 17.29 -3.08 7.72
CA VAL A 159 15.90 -2.87 7.30
C VAL A 159 15.17 -1.96 8.29
N ASP A 160 15.42 -2.13 9.58
CA ASP A 160 14.84 -1.31 10.64
C ASP A 160 15.29 0.15 10.51
N ASP A 161 16.57 0.40 10.20
CA ASP A 161 17.09 1.75 9.93
C ASP A 161 16.45 2.37 8.68
N ILE A 162 16.34 1.61 7.59
CA ILE A 162 15.62 2.05 6.38
C ILE A 162 14.16 2.40 6.71
N ALA A 163 13.48 1.58 7.53
CA ALA A 163 12.09 1.84 7.92
C ALA A 163 11.97 3.17 8.67
N ARG A 164 12.87 3.45 9.61
CA ARG A 164 12.89 4.71 10.38
C ARG A 164 13.18 5.91 9.48
N ASP A 165 14.19 5.80 8.61
CA ASP A 165 14.59 6.86 7.69
C ASP A 165 13.47 7.22 6.70
N GLN A 166 12.72 6.22 6.23
CA GLN A 166 11.61 6.41 5.29
C GLN A 166 10.30 6.82 5.96
N TYR A 167 10.16 6.69 7.29
CA TYR A 167 8.88 6.94 7.94
C TYR A 167 8.36 8.37 7.70
N ARG A 168 9.25 9.37 7.77
CA ARG A 168 8.86 10.78 7.55
C ARG A 168 8.43 11.05 6.11
N SER A 169 9.14 10.50 5.11
CA SER A 169 8.77 10.66 3.70
C SER A 169 7.48 9.91 3.38
N PHE A 170 7.30 8.72 3.96
CA PHE A 170 6.06 7.96 3.91
C PHE A 170 4.87 8.79 4.42
N LEU A 171 4.94 9.36 5.62
CA LEU A 171 3.85 10.15 6.20
C LEU A 171 3.45 11.34 5.30
N ARG A 172 4.44 12.05 4.75
CA ARG A 172 4.17 13.15 3.80
C ARG A 172 3.46 12.65 2.56
N ASN A 173 3.93 11.55 1.96
CA ASN A 173 3.32 10.98 0.77
C ASN A 173 1.90 10.48 1.06
N PHE A 174 1.65 9.98 2.26
CA PHE A 174 0.33 9.55 2.70
C PHE A 174 -0.63 10.71 3.00
N GLY A 175 -0.15 11.95 3.00
CA GLY A 175 -0.96 13.15 3.26
C GLY A 175 -1.10 13.50 4.73
N VAL A 176 -0.20 13.04 5.59
CA VAL A 176 -0.14 13.44 7.00
C VAL A 176 0.63 14.76 7.12
N ARG A 177 -0.09 15.87 7.31
CA ARG A 177 0.49 17.23 7.34
C ARG A 177 0.69 17.79 8.75
N GLY A 178 0.22 17.10 9.80
CA GLY A 178 0.00 17.68 11.13
C GLY A 178 1.02 17.40 12.25
N GLY A 179 2.07 16.61 12.03
CA GLY A 179 3.01 16.22 13.11
C GLY A 179 4.50 16.49 12.87
N LEU A 180 4.88 16.94 11.67
CA LEU A 180 6.29 17.04 11.26
C LEU A 180 6.90 18.45 11.38
N ALA A 181 6.12 19.42 11.84
CA ALA A 181 6.54 20.82 11.99
C ALA A 181 7.09 21.14 13.40
N GLU A 182 6.80 20.33 14.43
CA GLU A 182 7.13 20.69 15.82
C GLU A 182 8.53 20.24 16.30
N GLN A 183 9.28 19.44 15.52
CA GLN A 183 10.62 18.97 15.94
C GLN A 183 11.81 19.70 15.28
N SER A 184 11.57 20.80 14.55
CA SER A 184 12.67 21.64 14.04
C SER A 184 13.06 22.78 15.01
N ALA A 185 12.48 22.82 16.21
CA ALA A 185 12.76 23.82 17.23
C ALA A 185 12.96 23.15 18.60
N ALA A 186 14.08 22.46 18.77
CA ALA A 186 14.67 22.13 20.06
C ALA A 186 16.19 22.03 19.90
#